data_AF-A0A929DYE2-F1
#
_entry.id   AF-A0A929DYE2-F1
#
_cell.length_a   1.000
_cell.length_b   1.000
_cell.length_c   1.000
_cell.angle_alpha   90.00
_cell.angle_beta   90.00
_cell.angle_gamma   90.00
#
_symmetry.space_group_name_H-M   'P 1'
#
loop_
_entity.id
_entity.type
_entity.pdbx_description
1 polymer ?
#
loop_
_entity_poly.entity_id
_entity_poly.type
_entity_poly.pdbx_seq_one_letter_code
_entity_poly.pdbx_strand_id
1 'polypeptide(L)'
;MKSKMLAVFFAILLAVAGCSGSKSPQDQLATIDKLLAKGFEMTIPQSKEVDKLVSEAKKLMAAGKTDEASKLLKQAIKVLDFAEEADRYNKSE
;
A
#
# COMPACT_ATOMS: atom_id res chain seq x y z
N MET A 1 37.03 -3.07 23.44
CA MET A 1 35.74 -2.37 23.40
C MET A 1 35.14 -2.53 22.01
N LYS A 2 33.91 -3.05 21.96
CA LYS A 2 32.83 -2.78 20.99
C LYS A 2 33.20 -2.66 19.50
N SER A 3 32.95 -3.72 18.73
CA SER A 3 31.96 -3.63 17.63
C SER A 3 31.67 -5.03 17.09
N LYS A 4 30.50 -5.57 17.43
CA LYS A 4 29.94 -6.73 16.71
C LYS A 4 29.15 -6.15 15.53
N MET A 5 29.79 -6.10 14.37
CA MET A 5 29.12 -5.79 13.10
C MET A 5 28.14 -6.93 12.78
N LEU A 6 26.87 -6.71 13.12
CA LEU A 6 25.75 -7.56 12.73
C LEU A 6 25.34 -7.17 11.30
N ALA A 7 26.08 -7.67 10.31
CA ALA A 7 25.68 -7.57 8.92
C ALA A 7 24.70 -8.71 8.60
N VAL A 8 23.44 -8.56 9.00
CA VAL A 8 22.36 -9.40 8.48
C VAL A 8 21.98 -8.82 7.12
N PHE A 9 22.59 -9.39 6.07
CA PHE A 9 22.10 -9.25 4.70
C PHE A 9 20.73 -9.94 4.62
N PHE A 10 19.67 -9.17 4.84
CA PHE A 10 18.31 -9.61 4.57
C PHE A 10 18.10 -9.55 3.04
N ALA A 11 18.53 -10.61 2.36
CA ALA A 11 18.26 -10.80 0.94
C ALA A 11 16.76 -11.12 0.76
N ILE A 12 15.94 -10.08 0.66
CA ILE A 12 14.55 -10.23 0.23
C ILE A 12 14.59 -10.53 -1.27
N LEU A 13 14.48 -11.82 -1.60
CA LEU A 13 14.08 -12.28 -2.92
C LEU A 13 12.66 -11.78 -3.20
N LEU A 14 12.55 -10.60 -3.81
CA LEU A 14 11.33 -10.17 -4.50
C LEU A 14 11.21 -10.99 -5.78
N ALA A 15 10.68 -12.20 -5.65
CA ALA A 15 10.11 -12.92 -6.78
C ALA A 15 8.86 -12.15 -7.23
N VAL A 16 9.04 -11.17 -8.12
CA VAL A 16 7.95 -10.58 -8.89
C VAL A 16 7.54 -11.60 -9.94
N ALA A 17 6.68 -12.53 -9.53
CA ALA A 17 5.95 -13.40 -10.45
C ALA A 17 4.58 -12.76 -10.75
N GLY A 18 4.44 -12.27 -11.99
CA GLY A 18 3.26 -12.48 -12.82
C GLY A 18 1.89 -11.96 -12.36
N CYS A 19 1.48 -10.85 -12.98
CA CYS A 19 0.15 -10.60 -13.55
C CYS A 19 -1.11 -10.58 -12.65
N SER A 20 -1.70 -9.38 -12.61
CA SER A 20 -3.16 -9.10 -12.61
C SER A 20 -3.97 -9.55 -11.39
N GLY A 21 -4.21 -8.56 -10.52
CA GLY A 21 -5.06 -8.65 -9.35
C GLY A 21 -4.28 -9.08 -8.12
N SER A 22 -3.93 -8.13 -7.26
CA SER A 22 -3.37 -8.39 -5.92
C SER A 22 -4.33 -9.33 -5.15
N LYS A 23 -3.99 -10.63 -5.11
CA LYS A 23 -4.89 -11.69 -4.61
C LYS A 23 -4.92 -11.71 -3.08
N SER A 24 -3.81 -11.35 -2.43
CA SER A 24 -3.72 -11.29 -0.97
C SER A 24 -3.76 -9.86 -0.43
N PRO A 25 -4.18 -9.66 0.84
CA PRO A 25 -4.01 -8.39 1.55
C PRO A 25 -2.57 -7.87 1.56
N GLN A 26 -1.57 -8.76 1.56
CA GLN A 26 -0.16 -8.40 1.52
C GLN A 26 0.24 -7.78 0.18
N ASP A 27 -0.23 -8.36 -0.93
CA ASP A 27 -0.01 -7.81 -2.27
C ASP A 27 -0.69 -6.43 -2.43
N GLN A 28 -1.85 -6.27 -1.79
CA GLN A 28 -2.60 -5.01 -1.80
C GLN A 28 -1.87 -3.93 -1.01
N LEU A 29 -1.31 -4.25 0.17
CA LEU A 29 -0.46 -3.32 0.92
C LEU A 29 0.77 -2.90 0.09
N ALA A 30 1.44 -3.85 -0.55
CA ALA A 30 2.56 -3.54 -1.44
C ALA A 30 2.14 -2.66 -2.64
N THR A 31 0.90 -2.79 -3.10
CA THR A 31 0.33 -1.94 -4.17
C THR A 31 0.08 -0.52 -3.67
N ILE A 32 -0.46 -0.38 -2.46
CA ILE A 32 -0.66 0.92 -1.79
C ILE A 32 0.69 1.63 -1.60
N ASP A 33 1.71 0.94 -1.11
CA ASP A 33 3.05 1.50 -0.92
C ASP A 33 3.64 1.98 -2.25
N LYS A 34 3.47 1.20 -3.33
CA LYS A 34 3.89 1.61 -4.68
C LYS A 34 3.15 2.84 -5.20
N LEU A 35 1.84 2.96 -4.95
CA LEU A 35 1.05 4.12 -5.36
C LEU A 35 1.49 5.36 -4.58
N LEU A 36 1.59 5.27 -3.26
CA LEU A 36 2.05 6.39 -2.42
C LEU A 36 3.46 6.86 -2.79
N ALA A 37 4.36 5.95 -3.16
CA ALA A 37 5.71 6.28 -3.60
C ALA A 37 5.75 7.10 -4.92
N LYS A 38 4.67 7.14 -5.69
CA LYS A 38 4.58 8.01 -6.89
C LYS A 38 4.51 9.50 -6.55
N GLY A 39 4.14 9.86 -5.31
CA GLY A 39 4.17 11.24 -4.84
C GLY A 39 3.18 12.19 -5.50
N PHE A 40 2.03 11.69 -5.98
CA PHE A 40 0.94 12.53 -6.46
C PHE A 40 0.28 13.29 -5.31
N GLU A 41 -0.29 14.46 -5.60
CA GLU A 41 -0.99 15.24 -4.59
C GLU A 41 -2.29 14.55 -4.13
N MET A 42 -2.53 14.57 -2.82
CA MET A 42 -3.77 14.11 -2.21
C MET A 42 -4.38 15.23 -1.38
N THR A 43 -5.70 15.33 -1.40
CA THR A 43 -6.41 16.17 -0.43
C THR A 43 -6.29 15.58 0.97
N ILE A 44 -6.40 16.43 2.00
CA ILE A 44 -6.37 15.99 3.41
C ILE A 44 -7.42 14.89 3.70
N PRO A 45 -8.67 14.98 3.20
CA PRO A 45 -9.65 13.91 3.37
C PRO A 45 -9.24 12.57 2.73
N GLN A 46 -8.66 12.59 1.52
CA GLN A 46 -8.20 11.36 0.85
C GLN A 46 -7.07 10.68 1.65
N SER A 47 -6.08 11.45 2.11
CA SER A 47 -4.99 10.91 2.94
C SER A 47 -5.53 10.27 4.22
N LYS A 48 -6.44 10.96 4.93
CA LYS A 48 -7.06 10.41 6.15
C LYS A 48 -7.86 9.15 5.91
N GLU A 49 -8.58 9.08 4.80
CA GLU A 49 -9.37 7.89 4.44
C GLU A 49 -8.46 6.70 4.12
N VAL A 50 -7.38 6.91 3.34
CA VAL A 50 -6.38 5.86 3.07
C VAL A 50 -5.75 5.35 4.36
N ASP A 51 -5.32 6.25 5.25
CA ASP A 51 -4.72 5.88 6.54
C ASP A 51 -5.68 5.06 7.40
N LYS A 52 -6.96 5.47 7.46
CA LYS A 52 -8.00 4.75 8.19
C LYS A 52 -8.22 3.35 7.63
N LEU A 53 -8.45 3.24 6.31
CA LEU A 53 -8.70 1.96 5.64
C LEU A 53 -7.52 0.99 5.81
N VAL A 54 -6.29 1.47 5.67
CA VAL A 54 -5.07 0.67 5.86
C VAL A 54 -4.91 0.23 7.31
N SER A 55 -5.16 1.13 8.28
CA SER A 55 -5.07 0.82 9.71
C SER A 55 -6.10 -0.24 10.13
N GLU A 56 -7.36 -0.09 9.69
CA GLU A 56 -8.42 -1.07 9.95
C GLU A 56 -8.15 -2.41 9.27
N ALA A 57 -7.67 -2.40 8.02
CA ALA A 57 -7.28 -3.62 7.32
C ALA A 57 -6.18 -4.38 8.06
N LYS A 58 -5.13 -3.69 8.54
CA LYS A 58 -4.05 -4.32 9.33
C LYS A 58 -4.58 -4.98 10.61
N LYS A 59 -5.55 -4.35 11.29
CA LYS A 59 -6.22 -4.95 12.47
C LYS A 59 -7.00 -6.22 12.10
N LEU A 60 -7.74 -6.18 10.99
CA LEU A 60 -8.49 -7.34 10.49
C LEU A 60 -7.56 -8.49 10.08
N MET A 61 -6.44 -8.18 9.42
CA MET A 61 -5.40 -9.18 9.09
C MET A 61 -4.84 -9.83 10.34
N ALA A 62 -4.53 -9.06 11.38
CA ALA A 62 -4.04 -9.59 12.66
C ALA A 62 -5.09 -10.48 13.36
N ALA A 63 -6.37 -10.25 13.11
CA ALA A 63 -7.47 -11.08 13.59
C ALA A 63 -7.81 -12.27 12.66
N GLY A 64 -7.04 -12.51 11.60
CA GLY A 64 -7.30 -13.58 10.62
C GLY A 64 -8.46 -13.30 9.65
N LYS A 65 -9.04 -12.09 9.68
CA LYS A 65 -10.15 -11.65 8.84
C LYS A 65 -9.66 -11.12 7.49
N THR A 66 -9.07 -12.02 6.70
CA THR A 66 -8.37 -11.68 5.45
C THR A 66 -9.30 -11.12 4.38
N ASP A 67 -10.53 -11.61 4.29
CA ASP A 67 -11.48 -11.17 3.26
C ASP A 67 -12.00 -9.75 3.54
N GLU A 68 -12.32 -9.44 4.80
CA GLU A 68 -12.70 -8.09 5.21
C GLU A 68 -11.53 -7.11 5.08
N ALA A 69 -10.32 -7.52 5.47
CA ALA A 69 -9.13 -6.72 5.22
C ALA A 69 -8.94 -6.42 3.72
N SER A 70 -9.10 -7.44 2.88
CA SER A 70 -8.96 -7.32 1.43
C SER A 70 -9.96 -6.32 0.84
N LYS A 71 -11.18 -6.27 1.37
CA LYS A 71 -12.19 -5.27 0.96
C LYS A 71 -11.74 -3.84 1.28
N LEU A 72 -11.24 -3.60 2.50
CA LEU A 72 -10.77 -2.27 2.90
C LEU A 72 -9.55 -1.82 2.10
N LEU A 73 -8.60 -2.72 1.84
CA LEU A 73 -7.41 -2.38 1.05
C LEU A 73 -7.74 -2.08 -0.40
N LYS A 74 -8.70 -2.79 -1.02
CA LYS A 74 -9.21 -2.45 -2.36
C LYS A 74 -9.85 -1.06 -2.39
N GLN A 75 -10.54 -0.65 -1.33
CA GLN A 75 -11.09 0.71 -1.23
C GLN A 75 -9.96 1.75 -1.14
N ALA A 76 -8.92 1.49 -0.34
CA ALA A 76 -7.76 2.39 -0.24
C ALA A 76 -7.04 2.54 -1.59
N ILE A 77 -6.83 1.44 -2.32
CA ILE A 77 -6.25 1.44 -3.67
C ILE A 77 -7.10 2.31 -4.60
N LYS A 78 -8.42 2.16 -4.58
CA LYS A 78 -9.32 2.96 -5.42
C LYS A 78 -9.23 4.46 -5.14
N VAL A 79 -9.11 4.86 -3.86
CA VAL A 79 -8.91 6.28 -3.49
C VAL A 79 -7.59 6.81 -4.06
N LEU A 80 -6.53 6.02 -3.98
CA LEU A 80 -5.21 6.37 -4.50
C LEU A 80 -5.19 6.46 -6.03
N ASP A 81 -5.84 5.52 -6.73
CA ASP A 81 -5.93 5.54 -8.20
C ASP A 81 -6.65 6.82 -8.69
N PHE A 82 -7.74 7.22 -8.01
CA PHE A 82 -8.42 8.48 -8.32
C PHE A 82 -7.58 9.71 -8.02
N ALA A 83 -6.83 9.72 -6.92
CA ALA A 83 -5.94 10.82 -6.60
C ALA A 83 -4.81 10.95 -7.63
N GLU A 84 -4.22 9.83 -8.05
CA GLU A 84 -3.21 9.80 -9.11
C GLU A 84 -3.79 10.33 -10.44
N GLU A 85 -5.01 9.92 -10.79
CA GLU A 85 -5.68 10.39 -12.00
C GLU A 85 -5.98 11.89 -11.97
N ALA A 86 -6.48 12.40 -10.84
CA ALA A 86 -6.74 13.83 -10.65
C ALA A 86 -5.46 14.66 -10.73
N ASP A 87 -4.37 14.19 -10.12
CA ASP A 87 -3.05 14.84 -10.19
C ASP A 87 -2.52 14.89 -11.64
N ARG A 88 -2.65 13.80 -12.39
CA ARG A 88 -2.28 13.77 -13.81
C ARG A 88 -3.13 14.76 -14.64
N TYR A 89 -4.44 14.79 -14.41
CA TYR A 89 -5.34 15.72 -15.10
C TYR A 89 -4.92 17.17 -14.85
N ASN A 90 -4.72 17.55 -13.58
CA ASN A 90 -4.36 18.91 -13.18
C ASN A 90 -2.99 19.38 -13.72
N LYS A 91 -2.07 18.44 -14.00
CA LYS A 91 -0.74 18.75 -14.59
C LYS A 91 -0.72 18.76 -16.11
N SER A 92 -1.79 18.26 -16.74
CA SER A 92 -1.91 18.22 -18.21
C SER A 92 -2.60 19.46 -18.80
N GLU A 93 -3.19 20.31 -17.96
CA GLU A 93 -3.70 21.65 -18.30
C GLU A 93 -2.69 22.75 -17.95
#